data_AF-A0A381SKE0-F1
#
_entry.id   AF-A0A381SKE0-F1
#
_cell.length_a   1.000
_cell.length_b   1.000
_cell.length_c   1.000
_cell.angle_alpha   90.00
_cell.angle_beta   90.00
_cell.angle_gamma   90.00
#
_symmetry.space_group_name_H-M   'P 1'
#
loop_
_entity.id
_entity.type
_entity.pdbx_description
1 polymer ?
#
loop_
_entity_poly.entity_id
_entity_poly.type
_entity_poly.pdbx_seq_one_letter_code
_entity_poly.pdbx_strand_id
1 'polypeptide(L)'
;MLDIEDFKKSIGNKSRLLGIDPGKKRIGLAISDEDKLVSTPLKTILKKKFFDLIKEIKEIIEENNIKGIVVGNPLNMDGSKGSSSQSSNDFARNLSNNISIPVTMWDERLSSEGAFKLSANTGVNTSKKIEKLDQNAASFILQGALDYLKR
;
A
#
# COMPACT_ATOMS: atom_id res chain seq x y z
N MET A 1 -9.40 4.70 11.07
CA MET A 1 -9.26 4.46 9.62
C MET A 1 -10.22 5.35 8.88
N LEU A 2 -9.79 5.98 7.80
CA LEU A 2 -10.59 6.87 6.95
C LEU A 2 -10.94 6.17 5.63
N ASP A 3 -12.06 6.54 5.02
CA ASP A 3 -12.27 6.25 3.61
C ASP A 3 -11.30 7.07 2.73
N ILE A 4 -11.24 6.75 1.44
CA ILE A 4 -10.25 7.33 0.53
C ILE A 4 -10.50 8.84 0.28
N GLU A 5 -11.75 9.30 0.36
CA GLU A 5 -12.13 10.69 0.09
C GLU A 5 -11.81 11.58 1.29
N ASP A 6 -12.11 11.12 2.50
CA ASP A 6 -11.74 11.81 3.73
C ASP A 6 -10.24 11.72 3.99
N PHE A 7 -9.60 10.61 3.59
CA PHE A 7 -8.15 10.52 3.55
C PHE A 7 -7.55 11.60 2.66
N LYS A 8 -8.07 11.79 1.43
CA LYS A 8 -7.63 12.83 0.49
C LYS A 8 -7.68 14.23 1.09
N LYS A 9 -8.74 14.55 1.85
CA LYS A 9 -8.88 15.84 2.55
C LYS A 9 -7.91 15.99 3.73
N SER A 10 -7.56 14.89 4.39
CA SER A 10 -6.69 14.89 5.57
C SER A 10 -5.21 15.04 5.23
N ILE A 11 -4.80 14.68 4.01
CA ILE A 11 -3.42 14.80 3.55
C ILE A 11 -3.20 16.16 2.85
N GLY A 12 -2.09 16.83 3.16
CA GLY A 12 -1.75 18.12 2.55
C GLY A 12 -1.34 18.01 1.08
N ASN A 13 -1.29 19.17 0.39
CA ASN A 13 -0.90 19.23 -1.02
C ASN A 13 0.51 18.70 -1.29
N LYS A 14 1.46 18.91 -0.38
CA LYS A 14 2.81 18.33 -0.43
C LYS A 14 3.04 17.42 0.77
N SER A 15 3.10 16.13 0.52
CA SER A 15 3.22 15.12 1.55
C SER A 15 3.66 13.79 0.97
N ARG A 16 4.59 13.12 1.64
CA ARG A 16 4.90 11.73 1.32
C ARG A 16 3.86 10.80 1.95
N LEU A 17 3.50 9.76 1.21
CA LEU A 17 2.61 8.70 1.65
C LEU A 17 3.37 7.39 1.74
N LEU A 18 2.96 6.53 2.67
CA LEU A 18 3.50 5.18 2.83
C LEU A 18 2.48 4.16 2.34
N GLY A 19 2.89 3.33 1.38
CA GLY A 19 2.15 2.16 0.91
C GLY A 19 2.54 0.92 1.69
N ILE A 20 1.56 0.13 2.11
CA ILE A 20 1.78 -1.12 2.83
C ILE A 20 1.02 -2.26 2.16
N ASP A 21 1.75 -3.34 1.84
CA ASP A 21 1.19 -4.62 1.43
C ASP A 21 1.33 -5.66 2.56
N PRO A 22 0.25 -5.96 3.31
CA PRO A 22 0.30 -6.89 4.43
C PRO A 22 0.22 -8.35 3.95
N GLY A 23 1.34 -8.87 3.46
CA GLY A 23 1.47 -10.29 3.11
C GLY A 23 1.46 -11.24 4.33
N LYS A 24 1.36 -12.56 4.06
CA LYS A 24 1.32 -13.59 5.11
C LYS A 24 2.58 -13.65 5.96
N LYS A 25 3.76 -13.57 5.33
CA LYS A 25 5.09 -13.70 5.98
C LYS A 25 5.91 -12.41 5.92
N ARG A 26 5.63 -11.56 4.94
CA ARG A 26 6.41 -10.37 4.61
C ARG A 26 5.44 -9.21 4.45
N ILE A 27 5.88 -8.02 4.85
CA ILE A 27 5.14 -6.78 4.69
C ILE A 27 5.95 -5.90 3.77
N GLY A 28 5.42 -5.65 2.58
CA GLY A 28 6.03 -4.73 1.62
C GLY A 28 5.74 -3.29 2.02
N LEU A 29 6.75 -2.43 1.96
CA LEU A 29 6.62 -0.99 2.16
C LEU A 29 7.07 -0.25 0.90
N ALA A 30 6.30 0.77 0.53
CA ALA A 30 6.62 1.70 -0.55
C ALA A 30 6.39 3.13 -0.08
N ILE A 31 7.07 4.09 -0.70
CA ILE A 31 7.00 5.51 -0.36
C ILE A 31 6.68 6.33 -1.60
N SER A 32 5.89 7.39 -1.46
CA SER A 32 5.70 8.37 -2.52
C SER A 32 6.68 9.53 -2.43
N ASP A 33 6.89 10.22 -3.54
CA ASP A 33 7.41 11.59 -3.53
C ASP A 33 6.41 12.57 -2.87
N GLU A 34 6.87 13.79 -2.58
CA GLU A 34 6.08 14.81 -1.90
C GLU A 34 4.90 15.32 -2.74
N ASP A 35 5.08 15.33 -4.06
CA ASP A 35 4.06 15.73 -5.02
C ASP A 35 3.06 14.59 -5.31
N LYS A 36 3.21 13.44 -4.64
CA LYS A 36 2.33 12.26 -4.79
C LYS A 36 2.23 11.81 -6.25
N LEU A 37 3.33 11.91 -7.00
CA LEU A 37 3.40 11.55 -8.41
C LEU A 37 3.82 10.10 -8.62
N VAL A 38 4.84 9.66 -7.90
CA VAL A 38 5.52 8.37 -8.13
C VAL A 38 5.66 7.63 -6.81
N SER A 39 5.33 6.34 -6.84
CA SER A 39 5.63 5.40 -5.76
C SER A 39 6.94 4.65 -6.05
N THR A 40 7.77 4.49 -5.01
CA THR A 40 8.99 3.66 -5.05
C THR A 40 9.00 2.61 -3.93
N PRO A 41 9.51 1.40 -4.19
CA PRO A 41 9.73 0.41 -3.13
C PRO A 41 10.71 0.95 -2.08
N LEU A 42 10.35 0.83 -0.80
CA LEU A 42 11.19 1.30 0.31
C LEU A 42 11.92 0.14 0.99
N LYS A 43 11.16 -0.82 1.50
CA LYS A 43 11.69 -1.93 2.31
C LYS A 43 10.71 -3.08 2.35
N THR A 44 11.20 -4.28 2.66
CA THR A 44 10.32 -5.38 3.06
C THR A 44 10.65 -5.83 4.48
N ILE A 45 9.64 -5.84 5.35
CA ILE A 45 9.77 -6.25 6.73
C ILE A 45 9.27 -7.69 6.88
N LEU A 46 9.98 -8.51 7.65
CA LEU A 46 9.48 -9.83 8.05
C LEU A 46 8.40 -9.66 9.12
N LYS A 47 7.27 -10.37 8.98
CA LYS A 47 6.19 -10.28 9.96
C LYS A 47 6.66 -10.81 11.32
N LYS A 48 6.84 -9.91 12.28
CA LYS A 48 7.23 -10.20 13.67
C LYS A 48 6.05 -9.90 14.60
N LYS A 49 6.31 -9.78 15.91
CA LYS A 49 5.31 -9.28 16.87
C LYS A 49 4.81 -7.92 16.40
N PHE A 50 3.51 -7.69 16.53
CA PHE A 50 2.86 -6.48 16.03
C PHE A 50 3.46 -5.20 16.62
N PHE A 51 3.85 -5.22 17.89
CA PHE A 51 4.51 -4.10 18.56
C PHE A 51 5.81 -3.67 17.87
N ASP A 52 6.68 -4.62 17.52
CA ASP A 52 7.96 -4.33 16.86
C ASP A 52 7.74 -3.72 15.47
N LEU A 53 6.73 -4.23 14.75
CA LEU A 53 6.35 -3.70 13.45
C LEU A 53 5.83 -2.26 13.54
N ILE A 54 4.97 -1.96 14.52
CA ILE A 54 4.48 -0.60 14.75
C ILE A 54 5.63 0.36 15.07
N LYS A 55 6.60 -0.09 15.87
CA LYS A 55 7.80 0.71 16.17
C LYS A 55 8.59 1.03 14.90
N GLU A 56 8.87 0.02 14.07
CA GLU A 56 9.60 0.20 12.81
C GLU A 56 8.84 1.11 11.82
N ILE A 57 7.51 0.99 11.74
CA ILE A 57 6.69 1.88 10.92
C ILE A 57 6.74 3.33 11.45
N LYS A 58 6.70 3.54 12.77
CA LYS A 58 6.82 4.88 13.37
C LYS A 58 8.16 5.53 13.06
N GLU A 59 9.25 4.78 13.15
CA GLU A 59 10.59 5.26 12.78
C GLU A 59 10.61 5.72 11.31
N ILE A 60 10.07 4.90 10.39
CA ILE A 60 9.96 5.25 8.96
C ILE A 60 9.11 6.51 8.74
N ILE A 61 8.01 6.67 9.48
CA ILE A 61 7.13 7.84 9.38
C ILE A 61 7.88 9.12 9.73
N GLU A 62 8.62 9.11 10.84
CA GLU A 62 9.38 10.26 11.31
C GLU A 62 10.55 10.58 10.36
N GLU A 63 11.34 9.57 9.98
CA GLU A 63 12.51 9.72 9.10
C GLU A 63 12.14 10.29 7.72
N ASN A 64 10.98 9.91 7.20
CA ASN A 64 10.55 10.28 5.85
C ASN A 64 9.46 11.35 5.82
N ASN A 65 9.07 11.90 6.98
CA ASN A 65 8.01 12.88 7.12
C ASN A 65 6.68 12.45 6.45
N ILE A 66 6.29 11.19 6.64
CA ILE A 66 5.07 10.61 6.05
C ILE A 66 3.83 11.26 6.69
N LYS A 67 2.83 11.62 5.88
CA LYS A 67 1.56 12.22 6.36
C LYS A 67 0.34 11.37 6.16
N GLY A 68 0.46 10.20 5.53
CA GLY A 68 -0.65 9.27 5.41
C GLY A 68 -0.18 7.88 5.00
N ILE A 69 -0.97 6.87 5.35
CA ILE A 69 -0.70 5.47 5.05
C ILE A 69 -1.83 4.90 4.20
N VAL A 70 -1.45 4.17 3.15
CA VAL A 70 -2.35 3.41 2.29
C VAL A 70 -2.04 1.93 2.45
N VAL A 71 -3.04 1.14 2.84
CA VAL A 71 -2.92 -0.32 3.00
C VAL A 71 -3.64 -1.03 1.86
N GLY A 72 -2.97 -1.98 1.20
CA GLY A 72 -3.56 -2.82 0.15
C GLY A 72 -4.70 -3.69 0.67
N ASN A 73 -5.80 -3.72 -0.08
CA ASN A 73 -6.95 -4.57 0.17
C ASN A 73 -7.13 -5.56 -0.98
N PRO A 74 -6.61 -6.80 -0.86
CA PRO A 74 -6.77 -7.82 -1.90
C PRO A 74 -8.20 -8.33 -1.87
N LEU A 75 -9.08 -7.67 -2.62
CA LEU A 75 -10.44 -8.13 -2.89
C LEU A 75 -10.42 -9.15 -4.04
N ASN A 76 -11.35 -10.09 -3.99
CA ASN A 76 -11.54 -11.02 -5.08
C ASN A 76 -12.06 -10.28 -6.34
N MET A 77 -11.89 -10.89 -7.51
CA MET A 77 -12.31 -10.30 -8.79
C MET A 77 -13.81 -9.95 -8.83
N ASP A 78 -14.65 -10.72 -8.13
CA ASP A 78 -16.09 -10.46 -7.97
C ASP A 78 -16.43 -9.41 -6.89
N GLY A 79 -15.42 -8.87 -6.20
CA GLY A 79 -15.58 -7.90 -5.10
C GLY A 79 -15.92 -8.52 -3.75
N SER A 80 -15.96 -9.86 -3.66
CA SER A 80 -16.12 -10.54 -2.38
C SER A 80 -14.87 -10.40 -1.52
N LYS A 81 -15.07 -10.37 -0.20
CA LYS A 81 -13.99 -10.32 0.80
C LYS A 81 -13.54 -11.73 1.14
N GLY A 82 -12.30 -12.07 0.80
CA GLY A 82 -11.65 -13.30 1.25
C GLY A 82 -11.03 -13.16 2.65
N SER A 83 -10.48 -14.26 3.17
CA SER A 83 -9.72 -14.27 4.43
C SER A 83 -8.51 -13.33 4.43
N SER A 84 -7.88 -13.14 3.25
CA SER A 84 -6.81 -12.16 3.05
C SER A 84 -7.29 -10.72 3.22
N SER A 85 -8.45 -10.36 2.65
CA SER A 85 -9.04 -9.02 2.82
C SER A 85 -9.40 -8.73 4.27
N GLN A 86 -9.97 -9.70 4.99
CA GLN A 86 -10.24 -9.55 6.41
C GLN A 86 -8.94 -9.32 7.21
N SER A 87 -7.90 -10.10 6.91
CA SER A 87 -6.59 -9.93 7.54
C SER A 87 -5.97 -8.55 7.29
N SER A 88 -6.07 -8.03 6.06
CA SER A 88 -5.61 -6.69 5.70
C SER A 88 -6.42 -5.61 6.42
N ASN A 89 -7.74 -5.80 6.54
CA ASN A 89 -8.61 -4.87 7.26
C ASN A 89 -8.29 -4.81 8.76
N ASP A 90 -8.11 -5.97 9.39
CA ASP A 90 -7.73 -6.04 10.80
C ASP A 90 -6.35 -5.42 11.02
N PHE A 91 -5.42 -5.65 10.09
CA PHE A 91 -4.11 -5.00 10.09
C PHE A 91 -4.22 -3.47 10.01
N ALA A 92 -4.95 -2.94 9.01
CA ALA A 92 -5.14 -1.51 8.81
C ALA A 92 -5.84 -0.84 10.00
N ARG A 93 -6.83 -1.52 10.59
CA ARG A 93 -7.53 -1.02 11.78
C ARG A 93 -6.60 -0.92 12.98
N ASN A 94 -5.86 -1.99 13.27
CA ASN A 94 -4.88 -2.00 14.36
C ASN A 94 -3.78 -0.95 14.13
N LEU A 95 -3.31 -0.79 12.89
CA LEU A 95 -2.34 0.24 12.53
C LEU A 95 -2.90 1.64 12.83
N SER A 96 -4.13 1.92 12.42
CA SER A 96 -4.78 3.21 12.64
C SER A 96 -5.02 3.55 14.11
N ASN A 97 -5.13 2.54 14.98
CA ASN A 97 -5.28 2.75 16.42
C ASN A 97 -3.95 3.04 17.12
N ASN A 98 -2.82 2.73 16.49
CA ASN A 98 -1.49 2.84 17.09
C ASN A 98 -0.64 3.97 16.50
N ILE A 99 -1.12 4.62 15.45
CA ILE A 99 -0.43 5.68 14.70
C ILE A 99 -1.34 6.91 14.63
N SER A 100 -0.73 8.10 14.68
CA SER A 100 -1.43 9.38 14.70
C SER A 100 -1.79 9.93 13.31
N ILE A 101 -1.09 9.49 12.25
CA ILE A 101 -1.35 9.92 10.88
C ILE A 101 -2.53 9.14 10.27
N PRO A 102 -3.27 9.75 9.32
CA PRO A 102 -4.40 9.10 8.67
C PRO A 102 -3.98 7.79 7.98
N VAL A 103 -4.87 6.79 8.07
CA VAL A 103 -4.71 5.48 7.44
C VAL A 103 -5.97 5.17 6.65
N THR A 104 -5.79 4.77 5.40
CA THR A 104 -6.87 4.31 4.51
C THR A 104 -6.54 2.96 3.89
N MET A 105 -7.54 2.30 3.34
CA MET A 105 -7.39 1.07 2.56
C MET A 105 -7.64 1.36 1.09
N TRP A 106 -6.85 0.74 0.23
CA TRP A 106 -6.97 0.86 -1.22
C TRP A 106 -7.41 -0.47 -1.84
N ASP A 107 -8.53 -0.44 -2.58
CA ASP A 107 -8.96 -1.57 -3.39
C ASP A 107 -8.11 -1.61 -4.67
N GLU A 108 -7.27 -2.64 -4.76
CA GLU A 108 -6.29 -2.81 -5.84
C GLU A 108 -6.94 -2.91 -7.23
N ARG A 109 -8.21 -3.28 -7.28
CA ARG A 109 -9.03 -3.37 -8.52
C ARG A 109 -9.40 -2.00 -9.10
N LEU A 110 -9.35 -0.95 -8.28
CA LEU A 110 -9.60 0.42 -8.73
C LEU A 110 -8.42 0.99 -9.52
N SER A 111 -7.27 0.31 -9.50
CA SER A 111 -6.22 0.59 -10.47
C SER A 111 -6.72 0.26 -11.87
N SER A 112 -6.65 1.23 -12.79
CA SER A 112 -7.12 1.08 -14.16
C SER A 112 -6.61 -0.25 -14.73
N GLU A 113 -7.49 -1.11 -15.27
CA GLU A 113 -7.14 -2.45 -15.80
C GLU A 113 -5.87 -2.45 -16.69
N GLY A 114 -5.54 -1.32 -17.32
CA GLY A 114 -4.32 -1.11 -18.10
C GLY A 114 -3.00 -1.27 -17.33
N ALA A 115 -2.92 -0.94 -16.04
CA ALA A 115 -1.68 -1.08 -15.26
C ALA A 115 -1.38 -2.55 -14.95
N PHE A 116 -2.42 -3.34 -14.67
CA PHE A 116 -2.31 -4.80 -14.49
C PHE A 116 -2.08 -5.52 -15.83
N LYS A 117 -2.69 -5.05 -16.94
CA LYS A 117 -2.60 -5.67 -18.27
C LYS A 117 -1.34 -5.31 -19.08
N LEU A 118 -0.62 -4.22 -18.75
CA LEU A 118 0.61 -3.83 -19.46
C LEU A 118 1.77 -4.83 -19.32
N SER A 119 1.70 -5.78 -18.39
CA SER A 119 2.76 -6.79 -18.18
C SER A 119 2.56 -8.11 -18.93
N ALA A 120 1.39 -8.31 -19.55
CA ALA A 120 1.02 -9.57 -20.21
C ALA A 120 1.54 -9.73 -21.66
N ASN A 121 2.06 -8.67 -22.29
CA ASN A 121 2.34 -8.65 -23.73
C ASN A 121 3.82 -8.68 -24.14
N THR A 122 4.74 -9.06 -23.26
CA THR A 122 6.16 -9.23 -23.64
C THR A 122 6.72 -10.52 -23.07
N GLY A 123 7.05 -11.45 -23.99
CA GLY A 123 7.57 -12.80 -23.81
C GLY A 123 8.89 -12.90 -23.04
N VAL A 124 8.85 -12.53 -21.77
CA VAL A 124 9.94 -12.70 -20.81
C VAL A 124 9.43 -13.62 -19.71
N ASN A 125 10.12 -14.74 -19.50
CA ASN A 125 9.84 -15.81 -18.53
C ASN A 125 8.98 -15.37 -17.32
N THR A 126 7.73 -15.84 -17.29
CA THR A 126 6.68 -15.50 -16.33
C THR A 126 7.14 -15.60 -14.87
N SER A 127 7.98 -16.59 -14.54
CA SER A 127 8.46 -16.84 -13.17
C SER A 127 9.36 -15.74 -12.61
N LYS A 128 10.28 -15.19 -13.42
CA LYS A 128 11.16 -14.08 -12.99
C LYS A 128 10.43 -12.74 -12.91
N LYS A 129 9.36 -12.56 -13.70
CA LYS A 129 8.47 -11.40 -13.62
C LYS A 129 7.62 -11.45 -12.34
N ILE A 130 7.06 -12.61 -11.98
CA ILE A 130 6.29 -12.78 -10.74
C ILE A 130 7.16 -12.47 -9.52
N GLU A 131 8.41 -12.94 -9.46
CA GLU A 131 9.33 -12.58 -8.36
C GLU A 131 9.60 -11.07 -8.25
N LYS A 132 9.72 -10.39 -9.39
CA LYS A 132 9.94 -8.93 -9.43
C LYS A 132 8.66 -8.12 -9.17
N LEU A 133 7.49 -8.71 -9.43
CA LEU A 133 6.17 -8.17 -9.08
C LEU A 133 5.91 -8.30 -7.58
N ASP A 134 6.24 -9.45 -6.98
CA ASP A 134 6.11 -9.71 -5.53
C ASP A 134 6.95 -8.75 -4.68
N GLN A 135 8.15 -8.39 -5.15
CA GLN A 135 9.00 -7.41 -4.46
C GLN A 135 8.46 -5.97 -4.54
N ASN A 136 7.55 -5.68 -5.47
CA ASN A 136 7.06 -4.34 -5.76
C ASN A 136 5.56 -4.15 -5.51
N ALA A 137 4.86 -5.16 -4.98
CA ALA A 137 3.42 -5.13 -4.74
C ALA A 137 2.97 -3.87 -3.98
N ALA A 138 3.65 -3.53 -2.89
CA ALA A 138 3.39 -2.31 -2.12
C ALA A 138 3.50 -1.03 -2.96
N SER A 139 4.42 -0.98 -3.92
CA SER A 139 4.60 0.17 -4.80
C SER A 139 3.50 0.28 -5.84
N PHE A 140 3.01 -0.85 -6.36
CA PHE A 140 1.85 -0.86 -7.27
C PHE A 140 0.58 -0.44 -6.55
N ILE A 141 0.34 -0.94 -5.34
CA ILE A 141 -0.78 -0.54 -4.49
C ILE A 141 -0.76 0.97 -4.26
N LEU A 142 0.40 1.50 -3.83
CA LEU A 142 0.53 2.93 -3.58
C LEU A 142 0.34 3.72 -4.87
N GLN A 143 0.96 3.34 -5.98
CA GLN A 143 0.80 4.05 -7.25
C GLN A 143 -0.67 4.12 -7.69
N GLY A 144 -1.42 3.01 -7.59
CA GLY A 144 -2.84 3.00 -7.91
C GLY A 144 -3.64 3.98 -7.06
N ALA A 145 -3.33 4.06 -5.76
CA ALA A 145 -3.95 5.03 -4.87
C ALA A 145 -3.56 6.48 -5.21
N LEU A 146 -2.29 6.76 -5.52
CA LEU A 146 -1.84 8.08 -5.95
C LEU A 146 -2.57 8.54 -7.22
N ASP A 147 -2.71 7.66 -8.20
CA ASP A 147 -3.38 7.95 -9.46
C ASP A 147 -4.87 8.24 -9.27
N TYR A 148 -5.52 7.57 -8.30
CA TYR A 148 -6.90 7.86 -7.92
C TYR A 148 -7.02 9.20 -7.18
N LEU A 149 -6.14 9.46 -6.21
CA LEU A 149 -6.16 10.69 -5.42
C LEU A 149 -5.95 11.96 -6.27
N LYS A 150 -5.30 11.84 -7.43
CA LYS A 150 -5.12 12.93 -8.40
C LYS A 150 -6.35 13.25 -9.24
N ARG A 151 -7.28 12.30 -9.41
CA ARG A 151 -8.54 12.54 -10.14
C ARG A 151 -9.43 13.47 -9.32
#